data_AF-A0A7C4JH40-F1
#
_entry.id   AF-A0A7C4JH40-F1
#
_cell.length_a   1.000
_cell.length_b   1.000
_cell.length_c   1.000
_cell.angle_alpha   90.00
_cell.angle_beta   90.00
_cell.angle_gamma   90.00
#
_symmetry.space_group_name_H-M   'P 1'
#
loop_
_entity.id
_entity.type
_entity.pdbx_description
1 polymer ?
#
loop_
_entity_poly.entity_id
_entity_poly.type
_entity_poly.pdbx_seq_one_letter_code
_entity_poly.pdbx_strand_id
1 'polypeptide(L)'
;MRRILAVTVGGEPDPVVQAIRQHAPDFVLFFVTTEPAGGSRRFLVETTEKGEPLLQRAGLPPEAYEIITLPRPDDFADCFQRMREALREHAQDAERIADYTGGTKTMSAALVAAALLSGWSLSVVGGERRDTVKVARGTELARLVHAAPFYHELVLAQVRRLYESHEYASAAAVLQAFLTRSELHGTDQQRLTHLHTFLKALAAWDRFAYAEALELLRAVGGLWPQGCALLARIWDEKEGALGEEAVADLFGNALRRAEQGRFEDAALRLYRAVELLAQLRLRHAFGLHTDDIDLDNPKLAALPE
;
A
#
# COMPACT_ATOMS: atom_id res chain seq x y z
N MET A 1 -17.81 3.01 18.71
CA MET A 1 -16.44 2.58 18.40
C MET A 1 -15.52 3.43 19.25
N ARG A 2 -14.53 2.85 19.95
CA ARG A 2 -13.63 3.63 20.81
C ARG A 2 -12.84 4.62 19.95
N ARG A 3 -12.61 5.85 20.41
CA ARG A 3 -11.85 6.88 19.70
C ARG A 3 -10.58 7.25 20.47
N ILE A 4 -9.45 7.23 19.78
CA ILE A 4 -8.14 7.57 20.35
C ILE A 4 -7.59 8.78 19.61
N LEU A 5 -7.20 9.79 20.37
CA LEU A 5 -6.56 11.00 19.87
C LEU A 5 -5.09 11.01 20.30
N ALA A 6 -4.17 10.98 19.35
CA ALA A 6 -2.75 11.18 19.61
C ALA A 6 -2.37 12.61 19.24
N VAL A 7 -1.80 13.39 20.17
CA VAL A 7 -1.61 14.82 19.97
C VAL A 7 -0.25 15.31 20.49
N THR A 8 0.41 16.13 19.69
CA THR A 8 1.62 16.84 20.10
C THR A 8 1.28 18.11 20.88
N VAL A 9 1.93 18.32 22.02
CA VAL A 9 1.69 19.49 22.88
C VAL A 9 2.83 20.50 22.73
N GLY A 10 2.47 21.76 22.48
CA GLY A 10 3.39 22.89 22.36
C GLY A 10 3.20 23.93 23.47
N GLY A 11 3.67 25.16 23.22
CA GLY A 11 3.52 26.28 24.15
C GLY A 11 2.14 26.94 24.17
N GLU A 12 1.25 26.57 23.26
CA GLU A 12 -0.14 27.06 23.20
C GLU A 12 -1.10 25.88 23.45
N PRO A 13 -1.72 25.78 24.63
CA PRO A 13 -2.61 24.67 24.98
C PRO A 13 -4.02 24.77 24.36
N ASP A 14 -4.48 25.98 23.99
CA ASP A 14 -5.85 26.22 23.51
C ASP A 14 -6.25 25.37 22.29
N PRO A 15 -5.41 25.23 21.24
CA PRO A 15 -5.75 24.41 20.09
C PRO A 15 -5.87 22.93 20.43
N VAL A 16 -5.06 22.42 21.36
CA VAL A 16 -5.12 21.03 21.81
C VAL A 16 -6.40 20.76 22.60
N VAL A 17 -6.83 21.70 23.47
CA VAL A 17 -8.14 21.62 24.15
C VAL A 17 -9.28 21.60 23.13
N GLN A 18 -9.19 22.42 22.09
CA GLN A 18 -10.19 22.45 21.02
C GLN A 18 -10.26 21.11 20.26
N ALA A 19 -9.11 20.53 19.92
CA ALA A 19 -9.05 19.22 19.27
C ALA A 19 -9.70 18.12 20.13
N ILE A 20 -9.44 18.11 21.44
CA ILE A 20 -10.05 17.14 22.36
C ILE A 20 -11.57 17.34 22.44
N ARG A 21 -12.05 18.58 22.56
CA ARG A 21 -13.49 18.87 22.63
C ARG A 21 -14.24 18.49 21.37
N GLN A 22 -13.67 18.75 20.20
CA GLN A 22 -14.32 18.49 18.91
C GLN A 22 -14.29 17.02 18.54
N HIS A 23 -13.15 16.35 18.73
CA HIS A 23 -13.04 14.93 18.45
C HIS A 23 -13.66 14.07 19.56
N ALA A 24 -13.89 14.59 20.76
CA ALA A 24 -14.48 13.84 21.89
C ALA A 24 -13.90 12.41 22.04
N PRO A 25 -12.57 12.26 22.21
CA PRO A 25 -11.94 10.95 22.28
C PRO A 25 -12.22 10.25 23.62
N ASP A 26 -12.23 8.92 23.59
CA ASP A 26 -12.27 8.08 24.80
C ASP A 26 -10.89 7.96 25.46
N PHE A 27 -9.82 8.15 24.69
CA PHE A 27 -8.44 8.09 25.18
C PHE A 27 -7.52 9.05 24.44
N VAL A 28 -6.58 9.67 25.15
CA VAL A 28 -5.64 10.66 24.58
C VAL A 28 -4.18 10.28 24.82
N LEU A 29 -3.39 10.20 23.76
CA LEU A 29 -1.93 10.07 23.83
C LEU A 29 -1.31 11.47 23.71
N PHE A 30 -0.73 11.98 24.79
CA PHE A 30 -0.05 13.27 24.79
C PHE A 30 1.45 13.10 24.55
N PHE A 31 1.95 13.68 23.46
CA PHE A 31 3.39 13.78 23.21
C PHE A 31 3.92 15.12 23.70
N VAL A 32 4.72 15.09 24.76
CA VAL A 32 5.20 16.29 25.47
C VAL A 32 6.72 16.32 25.56
N THR A 33 7.28 17.52 25.71
CA THR A 33 8.68 17.72 26.07
C THR A 33 8.78 18.03 27.55
N THR A 34 9.91 17.69 28.17
CA THR A 34 10.21 18.02 29.58
C THR A 34 11.28 19.09 29.72
N GLU A 35 11.96 19.44 28.63
CA GLU A 35 13.06 20.41 28.62
C GLU A 35 12.94 21.39 27.43
N PRO A 36 13.55 22.59 27.57
CA PRO A 36 14.02 23.18 28.83
C PRO A 36 12.85 23.66 29.72
N ALA A 37 13.11 23.87 31.02
CA ALA A 37 12.18 24.48 31.99
C ALA A 37 10.79 23.80 32.10
N GLY A 38 10.76 22.47 32.18
CA GLY A 38 9.53 21.68 32.29
C GLY A 38 8.84 21.39 30.95
N GLY A 39 9.36 21.96 29.85
CA GLY A 39 8.91 21.72 28.48
C GLY A 39 7.41 21.94 28.28
N SER A 40 6.82 21.29 27.28
CA SER A 40 5.37 21.36 27.05
C SER A 40 4.55 20.57 28.07
N ARG A 41 5.17 19.65 28.84
CA ARG A 41 4.49 18.90 29.91
C ARG A 41 3.90 19.81 30.97
N ARG A 42 4.54 20.93 31.29
CA ARG A 42 4.02 21.90 32.28
C ARG A 42 2.62 22.42 31.90
N PHE A 43 2.36 22.70 30.61
CA PHE A 43 1.05 23.18 30.17
C PHE A 43 -0.03 22.09 30.26
N LEU A 44 0.37 20.82 30.32
CA LEU A 44 -0.53 19.70 30.46
C LEU A 44 -1.03 19.55 31.91
N VAL A 45 -0.15 19.68 32.89
CA VAL A 45 -0.39 19.28 34.30
C VAL A 45 -0.31 20.40 35.33
N GLU A 46 0.28 21.55 35.00
CA GLU A 46 0.47 22.68 35.93
C GLU A 46 -0.35 23.91 35.52
N THR A 47 -0.69 24.74 36.50
CA THR A 47 -1.21 26.09 36.25
C THR A 47 -0.05 26.96 35.80
N THR A 48 -0.19 27.60 34.64
CA THR A 48 0.86 28.42 34.02
C THR A 48 0.33 29.82 33.72
N GLU A 49 1.16 30.67 33.11
CA GLU A 49 0.73 31.95 32.56
C GLU A 49 -0.35 31.81 31.45
N LYS A 50 -0.54 30.60 30.92
CA LYS A 50 -1.58 30.26 29.94
C LYS A 50 -2.90 29.81 30.57
N GLY A 51 -2.98 29.79 31.90
CA GLY A 51 -4.17 29.43 32.66
C GLY A 51 -4.08 28.05 33.30
N GLU A 52 -5.24 27.47 33.57
CA GLU A 52 -5.39 26.14 34.17
C GLU A 52 -4.76 25.03 33.30
N PRO A 53 -4.31 23.92 33.91
CA PRO A 53 -3.77 22.77 33.20
C PRO A 53 -4.69 22.30 32.08
N LEU A 54 -4.10 21.88 30.96
CA LEU A 54 -4.86 21.37 29.82
C LEU A 54 -5.79 20.21 30.21
N LEU A 55 -5.33 19.29 31.06
CA LEU A 55 -6.14 18.15 31.52
C LEU A 55 -7.42 18.61 32.24
N GLN A 56 -7.32 19.64 33.07
CA GLN A 56 -8.46 20.22 33.78
C GLN A 56 -9.42 20.90 32.79
N ARG A 57 -8.88 21.69 31.85
CA ARG A 57 -9.66 22.41 30.83
C ARG A 57 -10.39 21.48 29.85
N ALA A 58 -9.79 20.31 29.59
CA ALA A 58 -10.33 19.26 28.74
C ALA A 58 -11.29 18.32 29.49
N GLY A 59 -11.26 18.33 30.83
CA GLY A 59 -12.10 17.46 31.67
C GLY A 59 -11.72 15.98 31.57
N LEU A 60 -10.45 15.66 31.33
CA LEU A 60 -9.98 14.28 31.14
C LEU A 60 -9.64 13.64 32.51
N PRO A 61 -10.24 12.49 32.85
CA PRO A 61 -9.86 11.75 34.05
C PRO A 61 -8.51 11.02 33.85
N PRO A 62 -7.82 10.62 34.94
CA PRO A 62 -6.49 9.99 34.88
C PRO A 62 -6.39 8.73 34.01
N GLU A 63 -7.48 7.97 33.88
CA GLU A 63 -7.58 6.75 33.08
C GLU A 63 -7.83 7.00 31.58
N ALA A 64 -8.12 8.24 31.18
CA ALA A 64 -8.46 8.60 29.81
C ALA A 64 -7.27 9.16 29.02
N TYR A 65 -6.04 9.09 29.55
CA TYR A 65 -4.86 9.56 28.82
C TYR A 65 -3.56 8.85 29.20
N GLU A 66 -2.57 8.97 28.33
CA GLU A 66 -1.19 8.59 28.56
C GLU A 66 -0.26 9.73 28.16
N ILE A 67 0.82 9.94 28.91
CA ILE A 67 1.82 11.00 28.66
C ILE A 67 3.11 10.35 28.16
N ILE A 68 3.41 10.54 26.88
CA ILE A 68 4.64 10.09 26.25
C ILE A 68 5.65 11.24 26.21
N THR A 69 6.78 11.06 26.89
CA THR A 69 7.83 12.09 26.95
C THR A 69 8.79 11.98 25.76
N LEU A 70 9.07 13.13 25.15
CA LEU A 70 10.03 13.33 24.07
C LEU A 70 11.23 14.12 24.62
N PRO A 71 12.33 13.43 25.00
CA PRO A 71 13.49 14.09 25.61
C PRO A 71 14.29 14.93 24.60
N ARG A 72 14.23 14.59 23.30
CA ARG A 72 14.95 15.26 22.22
C ARG A 72 13.98 15.81 21.18
N PRO A 73 13.26 16.91 21.45
CA PRO A 73 12.20 17.42 20.57
C PRO A 73 12.66 17.90 19.20
N ASP A 74 13.96 18.15 19.03
CA ASP A 74 14.57 18.54 17.75
C ASP A 74 15.21 17.35 17.00
N ASP A 75 15.23 16.16 17.61
CA ASP A 75 15.68 14.91 16.98
C ASP A 75 14.47 14.19 16.36
N PHE A 76 14.37 14.26 15.03
CA PHE A 76 13.29 13.63 14.27
C PHE A 76 13.24 12.11 14.51
N ALA A 77 14.39 11.43 14.55
CA ALA A 77 14.43 9.98 14.66
C ALA A 77 13.95 9.51 16.05
N ASP A 78 14.37 10.20 17.11
CA ASP A 78 13.90 9.92 18.47
C ASP A 78 12.38 10.14 18.59
N CYS A 79 11.89 11.29 18.12
CA CYS A 79 10.47 11.62 18.13
C CYS A 79 9.66 10.57 17.36
N PHE A 80 10.10 10.24 16.13
CA PHE A 80 9.42 9.30 15.25
C PHE A 80 9.33 7.90 15.88
N GLN A 81 10.42 7.38 16.45
CA GLN A 81 10.41 6.03 17.03
C GLN A 81 9.47 5.94 18.23
N ARG A 82 9.55 6.90 19.16
CA ARG A 82 8.68 6.94 20.36
C ARG A 82 7.21 7.08 19.99
N MET A 83 6.90 7.97 19.05
CA MET A 83 5.53 8.14 18.56
C MET A 83 5.04 6.87 17.88
N ARG A 84 5.84 6.28 16.98
CA ARG A 84 5.45 5.06 16.28
C ARG A 84 5.20 3.89 17.21
N GLU A 85 6.02 3.73 18.25
CA GLU A 85 5.83 2.70 19.27
C GLU A 85 4.51 2.90 20.02
N ALA A 86 4.26 4.10 20.54
CA ALA A 86 3.00 4.43 21.22
C ALA A 86 1.77 4.24 20.31
N LEU A 87 1.80 4.73 19.07
CA LEU A 87 0.68 4.55 18.13
C LEU A 87 0.41 3.07 17.81
N ARG A 88 1.45 2.23 17.82
CA ARG A 88 1.32 0.78 17.54
C ARG A 88 0.67 0.04 18.71
N GLU A 89 0.99 0.40 19.95
CA GLU A 89 0.38 -0.22 21.14
C GLU A 89 -1.12 0.03 21.23
N HIS A 90 -1.58 1.14 20.65
CA HIS A 90 -2.98 1.58 20.62
C HIS A 90 -3.67 1.34 19.26
N ALA A 91 -3.20 0.36 18.48
CA ALA A 91 -3.60 0.19 17.09
C ALA A 91 -4.91 -0.58 16.84
N GLN A 92 -5.52 -1.24 17.85
CA GLN A 92 -6.64 -2.17 17.63
C GLN A 92 -8.02 -1.58 17.94
N ASP A 93 -9.00 -1.88 17.07
CA ASP A 93 -10.45 -1.63 17.21
C ASP A 93 -10.86 -0.25 17.73
N ALA A 94 -10.19 0.80 17.24
CA ALA A 94 -10.51 2.18 17.53
C ALA A 94 -10.48 3.07 16.28
N GLU A 95 -11.29 4.12 16.30
CA GLU A 95 -11.09 5.28 15.44
C GLU A 95 -9.85 6.03 15.94
N ARG A 96 -8.87 6.24 15.06
CA ARG A 96 -7.51 6.66 15.43
C ARG A 96 -7.15 7.95 14.73
N ILE A 97 -6.95 9.01 15.49
CA ILE A 97 -6.72 10.37 14.98
C ILE A 97 -5.40 10.89 15.56
N ALA A 98 -4.49 11.32 14.70
CA ALA A 98 -3.24 11.97 15.05
C ALA A 98 -3.33 13.46 14.73
N ASP A 99 -3.39 14.28 15.78
CA ASP A 99 -3.49 15.73 15.69
C ASP A 99 -2.11 16.40 15.90
N TYR A 100 -1.62 17.07 14.85
CA TYR A 100 -0.27 17.65 14.85
C TYR A 100 -0.28 19.18 15.02
N THR A 101 -1.34 19.72 15.62
CA THR A 101 -1.55 21.16 15.81
C THR A 101 -0.50 21.82 16.71
N GLY A 102 -0.09 21.13 17.77
CA GLY A 102 0.87 21.61 18.75
C GLY A 102 2.26 21.00 18.57
N GLY A 103 3.19 21.40 19.43
CA GLY A 103 4.58 20.90 19.43
C GLY A 103 5.53 21.67 18.54
N THR A 104 6.79 21.23 18.49
CA THR A 104 7.78 21.75 17.55
C THR A 104 7.48 21.26 16.14
N LYS A 105 8.06 21.91 15.12
CA LYS A 105 7.96 21.44 13.72
C LYS A 105 8.44 19.99 13.57
N THR A 106 9.50 19.64 14.29
CA THR A 106 10.06 18.28 14.30
C THR A 106 9.09 17.29 14.91
N MET A 107 8.45 17.62 16.04
CA MET A 107 7.41 16.79 16.66
C MET A 107 6.22 16.58 15.72
N SER A 108 5.68 17.66 15.12
CA SER A 108 4.56 17.56 14.18
C SER A 108 4.92 16.70 12.96
N ALA A 109 6.11 16.88 12.38
CA ALA A 109 6.58 16.09 11.26
C ALA A 109 6.74 14.60 11.62
N ALA A 110 7.30 14.31 12.80
CA ALA A 110 7.46 12.95 13.31
C ALA A 110 6.10 12.27 13.56
N LEU A 111 5.13 12.99 14.15
CA LEU A 111 3.78 12.45 14.39
C LEU A 111 3.07 12.16 13.07
N VAL A 112 3.14 13.08 12.10
CA VAL A 112 2.57 12.87 10.76
C VAL A 112 3.18 11.62 10.12
N ALA A 113 4.51 11.47 10.12
CA ALA A 113 5.18 10.30 9.55
C ALA A 113 4.77 9.00 10.27
N ALA A 114 4.75 9.00 11.61
CA ALA A 114 4.38 7.83 12.41
C ALA A 114 2.91 7.43 12.21
N ALA A 115 2.00 8.42 12.18
CA ALA A 115 0.58 8.23 11.96
C ALA A 115 0.31 7.66 10.56
N LEU A 116 0.95 8.21 9.53
CA LEU A 116 0.82 7.72 8.16
C LEU A 116 1.27 6.27 8.04
N LEU A 117 2.42 5.92 8.61
CA LEU A 117 2.91 4.53 8.57
C LEU A 117 2.07 3.56 9.42
N SER A 118 1.28 4.06 10.36
CA SER A 118 0.44 3.25 11.27
C SER A 118 -1.04 3.22 10.85
N GLY A 119 -1.41 3.88 9.75
CA GLY A 119 -2.79 3.96 9.27
C GLY A 119 -3.72 4.79 10.17
N TRP A 120 -3.19 5.82 10.83
CA TRP A 120 -3.97 6.78 11.60
C TRP A 120 -4.46 7.92 10.70
N SER A 121 -5.66 8.43 10.99
CA SER A 121 -6.18 9.65 10.34
C SER A 121 -5.42 10.85 10.87
N LEU A 122 -5.14 11.84 10.02
CA LEU A 122 -4.47 13.06 10.42
C LEU A 122 -5.50 14.16 10.76
N SER A 123 -5.18 15.01 11.74
CA SER A 123 -5.98 16.17 12.12
C SER A 123 -5.09 17.39 12.37
N VAL A 124 -5.63 18.58 12.11
CA VAL A 124 -5.02 19.84 12.52
C VAL A 124 -6.10 20.87 12.85
N VAL A 125 -5.90 21.64 13.92
CA VAL A 125 -6.71 22.80 14.25
C VAL A 125 -6.19 24.00 13.50
N GLY A 126 -7.00 24.49 12.58
CA GLY A 126 -6.80 25.75 11.89
C GLY A 126 -7.94 26.71 12.17
N GLY A 127 -7.77 27.97 11.81
CA GLY A 127 -8.86 28.95 11.80
C GLY A 127 -8.49 30.10 10.88
N GLU A 128 -9.37 31.11 10.79
CA GLU A 128 -9.09 32.27 9.96
C GLU A 128 -7.86 33.00 10.49
N ARG A 129 -6.98 33.34 9.55
CA ARG A 129 -5.75 34.07 9.83
C ARG A 129 -5.87 35.45 9.22
N ARG A 130 -5.78 36.49 10.05
CA ARG A 130 -5.64 37.89 9.57
C ARG A 130 -4.18 38.21 9.19
N ASP A 131 -3.23 37.43 9.71
CA ASP A 131 -1.80 37.47 9.42
C ASP A 131 -1.15 36.07 9.52
N THR A 132 0.14 35.92 9.23
CA THR A 132 0.88 34.65 9.36
C THR A 132 1.15 34.24 10.81
N VAL A 133 0.83 35.07 11.80
CA VAL A 133 1.32 34.96 13.17
C VAL A 133 0.32 34.23 14.07
N LYS A 134 -0.99 34.57 14.01
CA LYS A 134 -2.00 33.93 14.87
C LYS A 134 -3.35 33.73 14.17
N VAL A 135 -4.00 32.62 14.53
CA VAL A 135 -5.40 32.37 14.19
C VAL A 135 -6.29 33.31 15.02
N ALA A 136 -7.33 33.84 14.41
CA ALA A 136 -8.31 34.68 15.07
C ALA A 136 -9.12 33.85 16.09
N ARG A 137 -9.15 34.33 17.34
CA ARG A 137 -9.90 33.69 18.43
C ARG A 137 -11.37 33.50 18.06
N GLY A 138 -11.88 32.28 18.27
CA GLY A 138 -13.26 31.89 17.97
C GLY A 138 -13.45 31.27 16.58
N THR A 139 -12.39 31.15 15.78
CA THR A 139 -12.44 30.54 14.43
C THR A 139 -11.75 29.16 14.37
N GLU A 140 -11.26 28.67 15.50
CA GLU A 140 -10.50 27.43 15.61
C GLU A 140 -11.39 26.19 15.39
N LEU A 141 -11.06 25.44 14.33
CA LEU A 141 -11.72 24.20 13.94
C LEU A 141 -10.67 23.12 13.65
N ALA A 142 -10.75 22.00 14.36
CA ALA A 142 -10.08 20.75 14.05
C ALA A 142 -10.64 20.23 12.73
N ARG A 143 -9.74 19.98 11.78
CA ARG A 143 -10.06 19.46 10.46
C ARG A 143 -9.27 18.19 10.24
N LEU A 144 -9.96 17.15 9.81
CA LEU A 144 -9.29 15.97 9.28
C LEU A 144 -8.50 16.37 8.03
N VAL A 145 -7.29 15.85 7.93
CA VAL A 145 -6.37 16.11 6.82
C VAL A 145 -6.47 14.95 5.85
N HIS A 146 -6.82 15.28 4.62
CA HIS A 146 -7.02 14.30 3.56
C HIS A 146 -5.66 13.76 3.05
N ALA A 147 -5.16 12.73 3.73
CA ALA A 147 -3.88 12.07 3.41
C ALA A 147 -3.99 11.01 2.31
N ALA A 148 -5.19 10.69 1.82
CA ALA A 148 -5.41 9.64 0.83
C ALA A 148 -4.51 9.73 -0.43
N PRO A 149 -4.22 10.93 -0.99
CA PRO A 149 -3.33 11.04 -2.16
C PRO A 149 -1.90 10.59 -1.86
N PHE A 150 -1.40 10.82 -0.64
CA PHE A 150 -0.08 10.38 -0.23
C PHE A 150 0.01 8.85 -0.12
N TYR A 151 -1.00 8.23 0.50
CA TYR A 151 -1.08 6.76 0.55
C TYR A 151 -1.19 6.14 -0.83
N HIS A 152 -1.97 6.76 -1.72
CA HIS A 152 -2.12 6.33 -3.11
C HIS A 152 -0.77 6.30 -3.83
N GLU A 153 0.03 7.36 -3.74
CA GLU A 153 1.37 7.42 -4.33
C GLU A 153 2.33 6.37 -3.76
N LEU A 154 2.33 6.17 -2.43
CA LEU A 154 3.16 5.14 -1.80
C LEU A 154 2.81 3.72 -2.28
N VAL A 155 1.51 3.41 -2.36
CA VAL A 155 1.03 2.11 -2.82
C VAL A 155 1.37 1.92 -4.29
N LEU A 156 1.15 2.92 -5.14
CA LEU A 156 1.49 2.83 -6.56
C LEU A 156 3.00 2.68 -6.79
N ALA A 157 3.84 3.36 -6.01
CA ALA A 157 5.28 3.16 -6.05
C ALA A 157 5.67 1.72 -5.65
N GLN A 158 5.02 1.13 -4.65
CA GLN A 158 5.26 -0.27 -4.27
C GLN A 158 4.78 -1.24 -5.35
N VAL A 159 3.58 -1.05 -5.89
CA VAL A 159 3.02 -1.84 -7.00
C VAL A 159 3.94 -1.79 -8.21
N ARG A 160 4.47 -0.61 -8.55
CA ARG A 160 5.42 -0.43 -9.65
C ARG A 160 6.71 -1.24 -9.46
N ARG A 161 7.32 -1.20 -8.27
CA ARG A 161 8.53 -2.00 -7.99
C ARG A 161 8.26 -3.51 -8.11
N LEU A 162 7.11 -3.97 -7.64
CA LEU A 162 6.71 -5.38 -7.76
C LEU A 162 6.45 -5.77 -9.22
N TYR A 163 5.83 -4.88 -10.00
CA TYR A 163 5.64 -5.07 -11.44
C TYR A 163 6.98 -5.15 -12.19
N GLU A 164 7.91 -4.23 -11.92
CA GLU A 164 9.24 -4.17 -12.53
C GLU A 164 10.11 -5.39 -12.18
N SER A 165 9.83 -6.07 -11.07
CA SER A 165 10.49 -7.32 -10.66
C SER A 165 9.71 -8.59 -11.05
N HIS A 166 8.70 -8.45 -11.91
CA HIS A 166 7.84 -9.55 -12.39
C HIS A 166 7.06 -10.29 -11.28
N GLU A 167 6.86 -9.66 -10.13
CA GLU A 167 6.10 -10.18 -8.98
C GLU A 167 4.62 -9.75 -9.07
N TYR A 168 3.97 -10.10 -10.19
CA TYR A 168 2.62 -9.62 -10.53
C TYR A 168 1.55 -10.01 -9.51
N ALA A 169 1.63 -11.22 -8.95
CA ALA A 169 0.69 -11.70 -7.94
C ALA A 169 0.79 -10.85 -6.66
N SER A 170 2.01 -10.53 -6.22
CA SER A 170 2.27 -9.67 -5.07
C SER A 170 1.81 -8.24 -5.32
N ALA A 171 2.04 -7.71 -6.53
CA ALA A 171 1.55 -6.40 -6.93
C ALA A 171 0.01 -6.32 -6.86
N ALA A 172 -0.69 -7.34 -7.36
CA ALA A 172 -2.14 -7.43 -7.27
C ALA A 172 -2.62 -7.48 -5.81
N ALA A 173 -1.99 -8.29 -4.95
CA ALA A 173 -2.36 -8.41 -3.54
C ALA A 173 -2.22 -7.09 -2.76
N VAL A 174 -1.12 -6.35 -2.99
CA VAL A 174 -0.90 -5.02 -2.38
C VAL A 174 -2.00 -4.04 -2.81
N LEU A 175 -2.32 -4.01 -4.11
CA LEU A 175 -3.35 -3.11 -4.63
C LEU A 175 -4.76 -3.50 -4.14
N GLN A 176 -5.06 -4.79 -4.02
CA GLN A 176 -6.32 -5.28 -3.47
C GLN A 176 -6.51 -4.83 -2.01
N ALA A 177 -5.47 -4.96 -1.19
CA ALA A 177 -5.52 -4.54 0.21
C ALA A 177 -5.78 -3.03 0.34
N PHE A 178 -5.21 -2.22 -0.56
CA PHE A 178 -5.47 -0.79 -0.64
C PHE A 178 -6.91 -0.50 -1.06
N LEU A 179 -7.39 -1.07 -2.16
CA LEU A 179 -8.75 -0.91 -2.66
C LEU A 179 -9.83 -1.27 -1.62
N THR A 180 -9.56 -2.26 -0.77
CA THR A 180 -10.50 -2.72 0.27
C THR A 180 -10.60 -1.73 1.45
N ARG A 181 -9.54 -0.96 1.71
CA ARG A 181 -9.44 -0.09 2.89
C ARG A 181 -9.61 1.39 2.58
N SER A 182 -9.57 1.77 1.30
CA SER A 182 -9.60 3.17 0.87
C SER A 182 -10.98 3.56 0.36
N GLU A 183 -11.46 4.72 0.81
CA GLU A 183 -12.61 5.40 0.24
C GLU A 183 -12.17 6.09 -1.06
N LEU A 184 -12.26 5.34 -2.16
CA LEU A 184 -12.02 5.86 -3.51
C LEU A 184 -13.35 6.08 -4.20
N HIS A 185 -13.44 7.14 -4.99
CA HIS A 185 -14.66 7.49 -5.71
C HIS A 185 -14.39 7.78 -7.19
N GLY A 186 -15.41 7.54 -8.02
CA GLY A 186 -15.41 7.91 -9.43
C GLY A 186 -14.28 7.26 -10.23
N THR A 187 -13.54 8.10 -10.97
CA THR A 187 -12.55 7.68 -11.95
C THR A 187 -11.34 6.96 -11.34
N ASP A 188 -10.93 7.34 -10.12
CA ASP A 188 -9.75 6.76 -9.47
C ASP A 188 -10.01 5.32 -9.03
N GLN A 189 -11.19 5.07 -8.44
CA GLN A 189 -11.61 3.72 -8.07
C GLN A 189 -11.66 2.81 -9.29
N GLN A 190 -12.24 3.28 -10.40
CA GLN A 190 -12.32 2.51 -11.64
C GLN A 190 -10.92 2.21 -12.20
N ARG A 191 -10.05 3.22 -12.28
CA ARG A 191 -8.69 3.09 -12.80
C ARG A 191 -7.88 2.07 -12.01
N LEU A 192 -7.92 2.14 -10.67
CA LEU A 192 -7.18 1.20 -9.82
C LEU A 192 -7.77 -0.21 -9.85
N THR A 193 -9.10 -0.32 -9.96
CA THR A 193 -9.75 -1.62 -10.13
C THR A 193 -9.33 -2.27 -11.46
N HIS A 194 -9.27 -1.50 -12.55
CA HIS A 194 -8.76 -2.01 -13.83
C HIS A 194 -7.27 -2.40 -13.74
N LEU A 195 -6.44 -1.59 -13.08
CA LEU A 195 -5.03 -1.94 -12.85
C LEU A 195 -4.88 -3.23 -12.03
N HIS A 196 -5.70 -3.41 -11.00
CA HIS A 196 -5.71 -4.64 -10.20
C HIS A 196 -6.08 -5.86 -11.04
N THR A 197 -7.14 -5.78 -11.84
CA THR A 197 -7.52 -6.87 -12.75
C THR A 197 -6.45 -7.15 -13.81
N PHE A 198 -5.78 -6.12 -14.33
CA PHE A 198 -4.65 -6.26 -15.24
C PHE A 198 -3.48 -7.01 -14.59
N LEU A 199 -3.10 -6.65 -13.36
CA LEU A 199 -2.04 -7.35 -12.62
C LEU A 199 -2.40 -8.82 -12.34
N LYS A 200 -3.67 -9.11 -12.05
CA LYS A 200 -4.16 -10.49 -11.93
C LYS A 200 -4.05 -11.26 -13.25
N ALA A 201 -4.39 -10.63 -14.37
CA ALA A 201 -4.25 -11.24 -15.70
C ALA A 201 -2.79 -11.60 -15.98
N LEU A 202 -1.85 -10.68 -15.70
CA LEU A 202 -0.42 -10.95 -15.83
C LEU A 202 0.04 -12.06 -14.89
N ALA A 203 -0.42 -12.08 -13.64
CA ALA A 203 -0.09 -13.14 -12.69
C ALA A 203 -0.62 -14.52 -13.15
N ALA A 204 -1.78 -14.56 -13.81
CA ALA A 204 -2.34 -15.79 -14.39
C ALA A 204 -1.52 -16.24 -15.60
N TRP A 205 -1.18 -15.31 -16.48
CA TRP A 205 -0.32 -15.59 -17.62
C TRP A 205 1.05 -16.10 -17.18
N ASP A 206 1.68 -15.46 -16.20
CA ASP A 206 3.03 -15.76 -15.73
C ASP A 206 3.16 -17.14 -15.04
N ARG A 207 2.02 -17.76 -14.67
CA ARG A 207 1.91 -19.14 -14.19
C ARG A 207 1.27 -20.10 -15.20
N PHE A 208 1.13 -19.69 -16.46
CA PHE A 208 0.58 -20.46 -17.57
C PHE A 208 -0.93 -20.80 -17.47
N ALA A 209 -1.68 -20.07 -16.63
CA ALA A 209 -3.13 -20.16 -16.57
C ALA A 209 -3.75 -19.29 -17.69
N TYR A 210 -3.53 -19.70 -18.94
CA TYR A 210 -3.82 -18.88 -20.13
C TYR A 210 -5.31 -18.53 -20.30
N ALA A 211 -6.21 -19.49 -20.05
CA ALA A 211 -7.65 -19.26 -20.12
C ALA A 211 -8.09 -18.17 -19.13
N GLU A 212 -7.65 -18.26 -17.87
CA GLU A 212 -7.92 -17.26 -16.84
C GLU A 212 -7.30 -15.90 -17.20
N ALA A 213 -6.06 -15.89 -17.69
CA ALA A 213 -5.37 -14.67 -18.09
C ALA A 213 -6.12 -13.93 -19.20
N LEU A 214 -6.61 -14.67 -20.20
CA LEU A 214 -7.34 -14.12 -21.34
C LEU A 214 -8.70 -13.56 -20.94
N GLU A 215 -9.43 -14.27 -20.07
CA GLU A 215 -10.69 -13.80 -19.49
C GLU A 215 -10.50 -12.47 -18.74
N LEU A 216 -9.52 -12.42 -17.83
CA LEU A 216 -9.21 -11.23 -17.04
C LEU A 216 -8.74 -10.07 -17.91
N LEU A 217 -7.90 -10.33 -18.91
CA LEU A 217 -7.36 -9.30 -19.79
C LEU A 217 -8.45 -8.71 -20.71
N ARG A 218 -9.38 -9.54 -21.21
CA ARG A 218 -10.56 -9.08 -21.98
C ARG A 218 -11.45 -8.18 -21.14
N ALA A 219 -11.64 -8.48 -19.86
CA ALA A 219 -12.41 -7.64 -18.94
C ALA A 219 -11.84 -6.22 -18.80
N VAL A 220 -10.54 -6.04 -19.03
CA VAL A 220 -9.84 -4.74 -19.03
C VAL A 220 -9.29 -4.36 -20.41
N GLY A 221 -9.83 -4.95 -21.49
CA GLY A 221 -9.20 -5.03 -22.81
C GLY A 221 -8.81 -3.71 -23.47
N GLY A 222 -9.39 -2.58 -23.05
CA GLY A 222 -8.98 -1.24 -23.47
C GLY A 222 -7.55 -0.86 -23.05
N LEU A 223 -6.96 -1.55 -22.07
CA LEU A 223 -5.60 -1.26 -21.58
C LEU A 223 -4.50 -1.89 -22.44
N TRP A 224 -4.71 -3.10 -22.98
CA TRP A 224 -3.68 -3.79 -23.77
C TRP A 224 -4.27 -4.75 -24.82
N PRO A 225 -4.86 -4.23 -25.91
CA PRO A 225 -5.44 -5.06 -26.97
C PRO A 225 -4.44 -6.05 -27.60
N GLN A 226 -3.17 -5.66 -27.70
CA GLN A 226 -2.11 -6.51 -28.26
C GLN A 226 -1.83 -7.71 -27.36
N GLY A 227 -1.92 -7.55 -26.03
CA GLY A 227 -1.78 -8.65 -25.08
C GLY A 227 -2.90 -9.68 -25.24
N CYS A 228 -4.15 -9.24 -25.41
CA CYS A 228 -5.28 -10.13 -25.69
C CYS A 228 -5.06 -10.93 -26.97
N ALA A 229 -4.62 -10.25 -28.04
CA ALA A 229 -4.36 -10.89 -29.33
C ALA A 229 -3.20 -11.90 -29.24
N LEU A 230 -2.17 -11.61 -28.44
CA LEU A 230 -1.06 -12.53 -28.21
C LEU A 230 -1.51 -13.76 -27.40
N LEU A 231 -2.24 -13.58 -26.30
CA LEU A 231 -2.77 -14.69 -25.49
C LEU A 231 -3.68 -15.62 -26.31
N ALA A 232 -4.52 -15.05 -27.18
CA ALA A 232 -5.40 -15.83 -28.06
C ALA A 232 -4.64 -16.63 -29.15
N ARG A 233 -3.37 -16.31 -29.42
CA ARG A 233 -2.50 -17.15 -30.27
C ARG A 233 -1.69 -18.17 -29.47
N ILE A 234 -1.34 -17.83 -28.23
CA ILE A 234 -0.68 -18.76 -27.30
C ILE A 234 -1.63 -19.91 -26.91
N TRP A 235 -2.91 -19.61 -26.68
CA TRP A 235 -3.90 -20.55 -26.19
C TRP A 235 -5.15 -20.58 -27.09
N ASP A 236 -5.37 -21.72 -27.73
CA ASP A 236 -6.62 -21.98 -28.45
C ASP A 236 -7.71 -22.41 -27.47
N GLU A 237 -8.66 -21.51 -27.19
CA GLU A 237 -9.78 -21.77 -26.29
C GLU A 237 -10.71 -22.90 -26.77
N LYS A 238 -10.78 -23.18 -28.07
CA LYS A 238 -11.66 -24.21 -28.63
C LYS A 238 -11.06 -25.60 -28.51
N GLU A 239 -9.77 -25.72 -28.82
CA GLU A 239 -9.05 -26.99 -28.76
C GLU A 239 -8.47 -27.27 -27.37
N GLY A 240 -8.36 -26.26 -26.50
CA GLY A 240 -7.67 -26.38 -25.21
C GLY A 240 -6.17 -26.68 -25.39
N ALA A 241 -5.56 -26.13 -26.45
CA ALA A 241 -4.22 -26.47 -26.89
C ALA A 241 -3.32 -25.24 -27.00
N LEU A 242 -2.02 -25.46 -26.87
CA LEU A 242 -1.00 -24.42 -27.03
C LEU A 242 -0.69 -24.20 -28.52
N GLY A 243 -0.65 -22.93 -28.92
CA GLY A 243 -0.15 -22.49 -30.24
C GLY A 243 1.36 -22.34 -30.28
N GLU A 244 1.90 -21.96 -31.44
CA GLU A 244 3.35 -21.81 -31.65
C GLU A 244 3.96 -20.71 -30.78
N GLU A 245 3.23 -19.64 -30.54
CA GLU A 245 3.66 -18.53 -29.68
C GLU A 245 3.90 -18.93 -28.23
N ALA A 246 3.37 -20.07 -27.77
CA ALA A 246 3.62 -20.59 -26.43
C ALA A 246 5.11 -20.93 -26.20
N VAL A 247 5.86 -21.27 -27.25
CA VAL A 247 7.31 -21.50 -27.16
C VAL A 247 8.04 -20.20 -26.78
N ALA A 248 7.70 -19.10 -27.48
CA ALA A 248 8.27 -17.79 -27.20
C ALA A 248 7.83 -17.27 -25.82
N ASP A 249 6.60 -17.54 -25.42
CA ASP A 249 6.09 -17.22 -24.08
C ASP A 249 6.87 -17.93 -22.97
N LEU A 250 7.09 -19.25 -23.09
CA LEU A 250 7.90 -20.03 -22.15
C LEU A 250 9.33 -19.50 -22.05
N PHE A 251 9.94 -19.16 -23.19
CA PHE A 251 11.27 -18.55 -23.22
C PHE A 251 11.29 -17.20 -22.50
N GLY A 252 10.34 -16.31 -22.80
CA GLY A 252 10.21 -15.03 -22.12
C GLY A 252 9.95 -15.18 -20.61
N ASN A 253 9.17 -16.17 -20.21
CA ASN A 253 8.94 -16.51 -18.80
C ASN A 253 10.23 -16.98 -18.12
N ALA A 254 11.02 -17.83 -18.78
CA ALA A 254 12.32 -18.26 -18.27
C ALA A 254 13.28 -17.09 -18.03
N LEU A 255 13.33 -16.11 -18.94
CA LEU A 255 14.13 -14.90 -18.75
C LEU A 255 13.70 -14.11 -17.52
N ARG A 256 12.38 -13.89 -17.33
CA ARG A 256 11.86 -13.24 -16.11
C ARG A 256 12.26 -13.98 -14.84
N ARG A 257 12.23 -15.31 -14.84
CA ARG A 257 12.68 -16.13 -13.68
C ARG A 257 14.17 -15.99 -13.43
N ALA A 258 15.00 -15.93 -14.48
CA ALA A 258 16.43 -15.69 -14.34
C ALA A 258 16.72 -14.30 -13.75
N GLU A 259 16.01 -13.26 -14.18
CA GLU A 259 16.11 -11.90 -13.62
C GLU A 259 15.72 -11.85 -12.13
N GLN A 260 14.79 -12.71 -11.71
CA GLN A 260 14.43 -12.91 -10.30
C GLN A 260 15.43 -13.77 -9.50
N GLY A 261 16.52 -14.23 -10.12
CA GLY A 261 17.50 -15.14 -9.51
C GLY A 261 17.02 -16.59 -9.34
N ARG A 262 15.88 -16.95 -9.95
CA ARG A 262 15.28 -18.29 -9.89
C ARG A 262 15.80 -19.16 -11.04
N PHE A 263 17.10 -19.46 -11.02
CA PHE A 263 17.80 -20.09 -12.16
C PHE A 263 17.35 -21.53 -12.46
N GLU A 264 17.06 -22.34 -11.44
CA GLU A 264 16.55 -23.71 -11.62
C GLU A 264 15.19 -23.68 -12.34
N ASP A 265 14.32 -22.79 -11.89
CA ASP A 265 13.00 -22.53 -12.44
C ASP A 265 13.08 -22.03 -13.89
N ALA A 266 14.06 -21.17 -14.20
CA ALA A 266 14.33 -20.70 -15.55
C ALA A 266 14.80 -21.84 -16.45
N ALA A 267 15.74 -22.67 -16.00
CA ALA A 267 16.26 -23.80 -16.76
C ALA A 267 15.16 -24.81 -17.12
N LEU A 268 14.29 -25.17 -16.16
CA LEU A 268 13.15 -26.06 -16.41
C LEU A 268 12.20 -25.51 -17.49
N ARG A 269 11.95 -24.21 -17.50
CA ARG A 269 11.11 -23.56 -18.52
C ARG A 269 11.78 -23.55 -19.90
N LEU A 270 13.10 -23.40 -19.98
CA LEU A 270 13.83 -23.53 -21.24
C LEU A 270 13.77 -24.95 -21.79
N TYR A 271 13.91 -25.97 -20.94
CA TYR A 271 13.72 -27.36 -21.35
C TYR A 271 12.30 -27.58 -21.90
N ARG A 272 11.28 -27.09 -21.19
CA ARG A 272 9.89 -27.19 -21.66
C ARG A 272 9.65 -26.44 -22.97
N ALA A 273 10.30 -25.30 -23.20
CA ALA A 273 10.20 -24.55 -24.45
C ALA A 273 10.77 -25.35 -25.64
N VAL A 274 11.94 -25.98 -25.46
CA VAL A 274 12.57 -26.83 -26.49
C VAL A 274 11.71 -28.07 -26.77
N GLU A 275 11.21 -28.72 -25.72
CA GLU A 275 10.31 -29.85 -25.84
C GLU A 275 9.02 -29.47 -26.60
N LEU A 276 8.38 -28.38 -26.22
CA LEU A 276 7.16 -27.90 -26.90
C LEU A 276 7.42 -27.57 -28.37
N LEU A 277 8.57 -26.95 -28.69
CA LEU A 277 8.94 -26.68 -30.08
C LEU A 277 9.06 -27.98 -30.90
N ALA A 278 9.67 -29.03 -30.33
CA ALA A 278 9.76 -30.33 -30.99
C ALA A 278 8.37 -30.97 -31.17
N GLN A 279 7.52 -30.93 -30.14
CA GLN A 279 6.14 -31.43 -30.18
C GLN A 279 5.32 -30.76 -31.29
N LEU A 280 5.40 -29.42 -31.38
CA LEU A 280 4.69 -28.66 -32.40
C LEU A 280 5.21 -28.95 -33.80
N ARG A 281 6.53 -29.07 -33.99
CA ARG A 281 7.12 -29.44 -35.30
C ARG A 281 6.69 -30.84 -35.75
N LEU A 282 6.68 -31.82 -34.84
CA LEU A 282 6.22 -33.18 -35.13
C LEU A 282 4.74 -33.18 -35.54
N ARG A 283 3.89 -32.44 -34.81
CA ARG A 283 2.48 -32.30 -35.13
C ARG A 283 2.27 -31.62 -36.49
N HIS A 284 2.93 -30.50 -36.75
CA HIS A 284 2.67 -29.70 -37.95
C HIS A 284 3.29 -30.29 -39.22
N ALA A 285 4.53 -30.77 -39.17
CA ALA A 285 5.23 -31.29 -40.35
C ALA A 285 4.90 -32.76 -40.64
N PHE A 286 4.62 -33.57 -39.61
CA PHE A 286 4.44 -35.01 -39.74
C PHE A 286 3.05 -35.50 -39.29
N GLY A 287 2.23 -34.67 -38.65
CA GLY A 287 0.94 -35.11 -38.09
C GLY A 287 1.12 -36.12 -36.96
N LEU A 288 2.24 -36.07 -36.24
CA LEU A 288 2.56 -36.97 -35.14
C LEU A 288 2.24 -36.30 -33.80
N HIS A 289 1.52 -37.03 -32.96
CA HIS A 289 1.09 -36.61 -31.61
C HIS A 289 1.96 -37.32 -30.58
N THR A 290 2.65 -36.56 -29.71
CA THR A 290 3.67 -37.13 -28.82
C THR A 290 3.12 -37.87 -27.60
N ASP A 291 1.84 -37.67 -27.31
CA ASP A 291 1.05 -38.33 -26.27
C ASP A 291 0.60 -39.75 -26.65
N ASP A 292 0.60 -40.08 -27.95
CA ASP A 292 0.22 -41.40 -28.47
C ASP A 292 1.05 -41.75 -29.73
N ILE A 293 2.35 -41.93 -29.54
CA ILE A 293 3.27 -42.30 -30.64
C ILE A 293 3.23 -43.81 -30.85
N ASP A 294 2.70 -44.23 -31.99
CA ASP A 294 2.94 -45.56 -32.55
C ASP A 294 4.40 -45.65 -33.04
N LEU A 295 5.21 -46.50 -32.39
CA LEU A 295 6.63 -46.68 -32.71
C LEU A 295 6.86 -47.32 -34.09
N ASP A 296 5.86 -48.03 -34.62
CA ASP A 296 5.92 -48.61 -35.97
C ASP A 296 5.43 -47.62 -37.05
N ASN A 297 5.09 -46.39 -36.66
CA ASN A 297 4.62 -45.38 -37.60
C ASN A 297 5.70 -45.05 -38.63
N PRO A 298 5.46 -45.29 -39.94
CA PRO A 298 6.48 -45.11 -40.98
C PRO A 298 6.97 -43.67 -41.10
N LYS A 299 6.23 -42.69 -40.57
CA LYS A 299 6.66 -41.29 -40.52
C LYS A 299 7.81 -41.05 -39.54
N LEU A 300 7.99 -41.90 -38.52
CA LEU A 300 9.13 -41.82 -37.59
C LEU A 300 10.44 -42.15 -38.30
N ALA A 301 10.43 -43.17 -39.16
CA ALA A 301 11.59 -43.56 -39.96
C ALA A 301 11.97 -42.52 -41.02
N ALA A 302 11.09 -41.55 -41.30
CA ALA A 302 11.32 -40.46 -42.24
C ALA A 302 11.80 -39.15 -41.56
N LEU A 303 11.98 -39.16 -40.23
CA LEU A 303 12.55 -38.02 -39.52
C LEU A 303 14.04 -37.87 -39.86
N PRO A 304 14.56 -36.64 -40.04
CA PRO A 304 15.99 -36.40 -40.24
C PRO A 304 16.80 -36.81 -38.99
N GLU A 305 17.97 -37.42 -39.21
CA GLU A 305 18.96 -37.75 -38.16
C GLU A 305 19.51 -36.51 -37.44
#